data_AF-A0AAC9K7L7-F1
#
_entry.id   AF-A0AAC9K7L7-F1
#
_cell.length_a   1.000
_cell.length_b   1.000
_cell.length_c   1.000
_cell.angle_alpha   90.00
_cell.angle_beta   90.00
_cell.angle_gamma   90.00
#
_symmetry.space_group_name_H-M   'P 1'
#
loop_
_entity.id
_entity.type
_entity.pdbx_description
1 polymer ?
#
loop_
_entity_poly.entity_id
_entity_poly.type
_entity_poly.pdbx_seq_one_letter_code
_entity_poly.pdbx_strand_id
1 'polypeptide(L)'
;MLIALIRPIETSTADVIGTTLAEVLVELEQHRKPGFYLTSAPVRMLKGEAKMEATGTFTRVDGVREIEADDMASLEAKVPEGWRMLTVRTA
;
A
#
# COMPACT_ATOMS: atom_id res chain seq x y z
N MET A 1 13.75 8.23 26.03
CA MET A 1 13.94 7.31 24.88
C MET A 1 12.60 7.04 24.24
N LEU A 2 12.57 7.15 22.91
CA LEU A 2 11.39 6.93 22.08
C LEU A 2 11.62 5.73 21.18
N ILE A 3 10.54 4.98 20.96
CA ILE A 3 10.49 3.83 20.05
C ILE A 3 9.48 4.17 18.96
N ALA A 4 9.91 4.11 17.69
CA ALA A 4 9.04 4.31 16.54
C ALA A 4 8.89 3.04 15.72
N LEU A 5 7.65 2.73 15.36
CA LEU A 5 7.34 1.67 14.39
C LEU A 5 7.36 2.28 12.98
N ILE A 6 8.20 1.74 12.10
CA ILE A 6 8.34 2.20 10.72
C ILE A 6 8.03 1.07 9.73
N ARG A 7 7.61 1.42 8.50
CA ARG A 7 7.43 0.45 7.40
C ARG A 7 7.79 1.02 6.03
N PRO A 8 8.11 0.17 5.03
CA PRO A 8 8.33 0.61 3.67
C PRO A 8 7.07 1.25 3.06
N ILE A 9 7.29 2.26 2.22
CA ILE A 9 6.29 2.87 1.35
C ILE A 9 6.52 2.31 -0.05
N GLU A 10 5.91 1.17 -0.33
CA GLU A 10 6.00 0.53 -1.63
C GLU A 10 4.59 0.39 -2.21
N THR A 11 4.46 0.68 -3.51
CA THR A 11 3.21 0.54 -4.24
C THR A 11 3.42 -0.27 -5.52
N SER A 12 2.39 -1.00 -5.93
CA SER A 12 2.35 -1.75 -7.18
C SER A 12 0.99 -1.52 -7.82
N THR A 13 0.93 -1.47 -9.15
CA THR A 13 -0.33 -1.33 -9.89
C THR A 13 -0.58 -2.56 -10.78
N ALA A 14 -1.85 -2.82 -11.06
CA ALA A 14 -2.28 -3.81 -12.04
C ALA A 14 -3.53 -3.30 -12.77
N ASP A 15 -3.58 -3.48 -14.08
CA ASP A 15 -4.74 -3.14 -14.91
C ASP A 15 -5.51 -4.41 -15.24
N VAL A 16 -6.82 -4.39 -15.03
CA VAL A 16 -7.71 -5.53 -15.32
C VAL A 16 -8.96 -5.08 -16.07
N ILE A 17 -9.58 -6.00 -16.80
CA ILE A 17 -10.85 -5.77 -17.48
C ILE A 17 -11.87 -6.79 -16.96
N GLY A 18 -13.06 -6.33 -16.59
CA GLY A 18 -14.16 -7.19 -16.17
C GLY A 18 -15.51 -6.67 -16.65
N THR A 19 -16.54 -7.50 -16.62
CA THR A 19 -17.91 -7.07 -16.96
C THR A 19 -18.68 -6.59 -15.72
N THR A 20 -18.26 -7.03 -14.53
CA THR A 20 -18.83 -6.61 -13.25
C THR A 20 -17.75 -6.18 -12.26
N LEU A 21 -18.14 -5.40 -11.25
CA LEU A 21 -17.22 -5.01 -10.17
C LEU A 21 -16.69 -6.22 -9.38
N ALA A 22 -17.49 -7.27 -9.23
CA ALA A 22 -17.08 -8.49 -8.53
C ALA A 22 -15.98 -9.23 -9.32
N GLU A 23 -16.12 -9.32 -10.64
CA GLU A 23 -15.09 -9.90 -11.51
C GLU A 23 -13.80 -9.09 -11.47
N VAL A 24 -13.91 -7.75 -11.57
CA VAL A 24 -12.76 -6.84 -11.44
C VAL A 24 -12.02 -7.07 -10.13
N LEU A 25 -12.74 -7.22 -9.02
CA LEU A 25 -12.12 -7.49 -7.72
C LEU A 25 -11.40 -8.85 -7.69
N VAL A 26 -12.02 -9.90 -8.24
CA VAL A 26 -11.40 -11.23 -8.34
C VAL A 26 -10.14 -11.20 -9.19
N GLU A 27 -10.17 -10.52 -10.34
CA GLU A 27 -9.01 -10.32 -11.22
C GLU A 27 -7.89 -9.54 -10.53
N LEU A 28 -8.21 -8.44 -9.84
CA LEU A 28 -7.23 -7.66 -9.09
C LEU A 28 -6.58 -8.49 -7.97
N GLU A 29 -7.36 -9.30 -7.26
CA GLU A 29 -6.85 -10.13 -6.17
C GLU A 29 -5.80 -11.15 -6.65
N GLN A 30 -5.89 -11.65 -7.89
CA GLN A 30 -4.87 -12.52 -8.49
C GLN A 30 -3.53 -11.81 -8.70
N HIS A 31 -3.53 -10.49 -8.82
CA HIS A 31 -2.33 -9.67 -8.96
C HIS A 31 -1.73 -9.24 -7.62
N ARG A 32 -2.39 -9.57 -6.49
CA ARG A 32 -1.92 -9.20 -5.16
C ARG A 32 -0.66 -9.98 -4.81
N LYS A 33 0.43 -9.25 -4.58
CA LYS A 33 1.69 -9.80 -4.05
C LYS A 33 1.58 -10.03 -2.53
N PRO A 34 2.30 -11.01 -1.97
CA PRO A 34 2.40 -11.16 -0.51
C PRO A 34 2.86 -9.86 0.17
N GLY A 35 2.23 -9.50 1.28
CA GLY A 35 2.55 -8.26 2.01
C GLY A 35 1.92 -6.99 1.44
N PHE A 36 1.25 -7.07 0.28
CA PHE A 36 0.51 -5.96 -0.31
C PHE A 36 -0.99 -6.08 -0.08
N TYR A 37 -1.66 -4.94 -0.03
CA TYR A 37 -3.11 -4.83 0.08
C TYR A 37 -3.66 -3.85 -0.95
N LEU A 38 -4.80 -4.16 -1.56
CA LEU A 38 -5.47 -3.28 -2.52
C LEU A 38 -6.05 -2.07 -1.77
N THR A 39 -5.62 -0.87 -2.13
CA THR A 39 -6.04 0.38 -1.47
C THR A 39 -6.87 1.29 -2.37
N SER A 40 -6.79 1.12 -3.68
CA SER A 40 -7.59 1.87 -4.65
C SER A 40 -7.81 1.05 -5.91
N ALA A 41 -8.96 1.20 -6.54
CA ALA A 41 -9.28 0.58 -7.83
C ALA A 41 -10.29 1.44 -8.60
N PRO A 42 -9.89 2.63 -9.12
CA PRO A 42 -10.75 3.43 -9.97
C PRO A 42 -11.17 2.63 -11.21
N VAL A 43 -12.47 2.63 -11.49
CA VAL A 43 -13.08 1.91 -12.61
C VAL A 43 -13.50 2.90 -13.70
N ARG A 44 -13.29 2.54 -14.96
CA ARG A 44 -13.71 3.28 -16.14
C ARG A 44 -14.51 2.36 -17.05
N MET A 45 -15.64 2.86 -17.56
CA MET A 45 -16.42 2.13 -18.56
C MET A 45 -15.74 2.23 -19.93
N LEU A 46 -15.58 1.11 -20.62
CA LEU A 46 -15.08 1.09 -21.99
C LEU A 46 -16.20 1.50 -22.95
N LYS A 47 -15.90 2.44 -23.84
CA LYS A 47 -16.92 3.03 -24.73
C LYS A 47 -17.44 1.98 -25.72
N GLY A 48 -18.75 1.75 -25.70
CA GLY A 48 -19.43 0.85 -26.64
C GLY A 48 -19.38 -0.63 -26.25
N GLU A 49 -18.78 -0.97 -25.11
CA GLU A 49 -18.76 -2.34 -24.56
C GLU A 49 -19.38 -2.36 -23.16
N ALA A 50 -20.04 -3.47 -22.81
CA ALA A 50 -20.48 -3.72 -21.43
C ALA A 50 -19.29 -4.22 -20.57
N LYS A 51 -18.15 -3.54 -20.67
CA LYS A 51 -16.90 -3.87 -19.99
C LYS A 51 -16.36 -2.66 -19.25
N MET A 52 -15.67 -2.96 -18.17
CA MET A 52 -15.04 -2.02 -17.27
C MET A 52 -13.55 -2.30 -17.22
N GLU A 53 -12.75 -1.26 -17.30
CA GLU A 53 -11.31 -1.29 -17.05
C GLU A 53 -11.06 -0.72 -15.65
N ALA A 54 -10.18 -1.35 -14.88
CA ALA A 54 -9.79 -0.86 -13.56
C ALA A 54 -8.29 -0.93 -13.37
N THR A 55 -7.72 0.14 -12.81
CA THR A 55 -6.33 0.19 -12.37
C THR A 55 -6.28 -0.01 -10.86
N GLY A 56 -5.98 -1.22 -10.41
CA GLY A 56 -5.78 -1.51 -8.99
C GLY A 56 -4.44 -0.99 -8.50
N THR A 57 -4.45 -0.24 -7.39
CA THR A 57 -3.26 0.19 -6.66
C THR A 57 -3.14 -0.61 -5.37
N PHE A 58 -2.03 -1.30 -5.22
CA PHE A 58 -1.68 -2.06 -4.04
C PHE A 58 -0.61 -1.32 -3.24
N THR A 59 -0.75 -1.29 -1.92
CA THR A 59 0.24 -0.71 -1.02
C THR A 59 0.78 -1.79 -0.10
N ARG A 60 2.09 -1.78 0.13
CA ARG A 60 2.76 -2.70 1.04
C ARG A 60 2.37 -2.41 2.49
N VAL A 61 1.87 -3.41 3.22
CA VAL A 61 1.40 -3.31 4.61
C VAL A 61 2.25 -4.09 5.61
N ASP A 62 3.14 -4.95 5.14
CA ASP A 62 4.09 -5.71 5.95
C ASP A 62 5.45 -4.99 6.09
N GLY A 63 6.46 -5.71 6.61
CA GLY A 63 7.83 -5.21 6.73
C GLY A 63 8.03 -4.18 7.83
N VAL A 64 7.19 -4.20 8.88
CA VAL A 64 7.33 -3.30 10.02
C VAL A 64 8.61 -3.60 10.82
N ARG A 65 9.28 -2.55 11.29
CA ARG A 65 10.39 -2.68 12.25
C ARG A 65 10.39 -1.51 13.22
N GLU A 66 11.00 -1.71 14.37
CA GLU A 66 11.18 -0.65 15.37
C GLU A 66 12.55 0.02 15.20
N ILE A 67 12.58 1.32 15.46
CA ILE A 67 13.80 2.13 15.62
C ILE A 67 13.70 2.91 16.92
N GLU A 68 14.85 3.16 17.55
CA GLU A 68 14.92 3.84 18.84
C GLU A 68 15.80 5.09 18.74
N ALA A 69 15.42 6.17 19.44
CA ALA A 69 16.26 7.34 19.62
C ALA A 69 15.86 8.14 20.87
N ASP A 70 16.68 9.11 21.25
CA ASP A 70 16.45 9.91 22.47
C ASP A 70 15.32 10.94 22.30
N ASP A 71 15.18 11.49 21.10
CA ASP A 71 14.20 12.51 20.75
C ASP A 71 13.59 12.28 19.35
N MET A 72 12.59 13.10 19.02
CA MET A 72 11.83 12.99 17.78
C MET A 72 12.69 13.29 16.53
N ALA A 73 13.60 14.28 16.62
CA ALA A 73 14.46 14.66 15.50
C ALA A 73 15.44 13.52 15.13
N SER A 74 15.97 12.85 16.15
CA SER A 74 16.86 11.70 16.01
C SER A 74 16.12 10.48 15.47
N LEU A 75 14.84 10.29 15.82
CA LEU A 75 13.99 9.26 15.24
C LEU A 75 13.74 9.52 13.75
N GLU A 76 13.38 10.74 13.36
CA GLU A 76 13.13 11.12 11.97
C GLU A 76 14.38 10.91 11.10
N ALA A 77 15.55 11.30 11.60
CA ALA A 77 16.83 11.08 10.91
C ALA A 77 17.18 9.59 10.73
N LYS A 78 16.63 8.70 11.55
CA LYS A 78 16.82 7.23 11.45
C LYS A 78 15.80 6.55 10.53
N VAL A 79 14.76 7.25 10.06
CA VAL A 79 13.81 6.69 9.08
C VAL A 79 14.50 6.64 7.72
N PRO A 80 14.66 5.45 7.09
CA PRO A 80 15.27 5.36 5.77
C PRO A 80 14.40 6.02 4.70
N GLU A 81 15.02 6.41 3.59
CA GLU A 81 14.30 6.82 2.40
C GLU A 81 13.34 5.70 1.94
N GLY A 82 12.14 6.10 1.52
CA GLY A 82 11.09 5.14 1.13
C GLY A 82 10.44 4.41 2.30
N TRP A 83 10.63 4.87 3.54
CA TRP A 83 9.92 4.38 4.72
C TRP A 83 9.05 5.47 5.34
N ARG A 84 7.99 5.05 6.03
CA ARG A 84 7.16 5.93 6.84
C ARG A 84 7.14 5.48 8.28
N MET A 85 7.05 6.46 9.17
CA MET A 85 6.71 6.26 10.56
C MET A 85 5.21 6.03 10.72
N LEU A 86 4.84 5.11 11.60
CA LEU A 86 3.46 4.72 11.87
C LEU A 86 3.00 5.19 13.23
N THR A 87 3.78 4.86 14.26
CA THR A 87 3.49 5.20 15.65
C THR A 87 4.81 5.50 16.37
N VAL A 88 4.74 6.36 17.38
CA VAL A 88 5.83 6.64 18.31
C VAL A 88 5.31 6.45 19.73
N ARG A 89 6.11 5.78 20.56
CA ARG A 89 5.83 5.59 21.98
C ARG A 89 7.07 5.89 22.81
N THR A 90 6.87 6.19 24.09
CA THR A 90 7.94 6.13 25.08
C THR A 90 8.28 4.66 25.36
N ALA A 91 9.57 4.38 25.60
CA ALA A 91 10.02 3.08 26.08
C ALA A 91 9.52 2.79 27.50
#